data_AF-A0A3R7DBH3-F1
#
_entry.id   AF-A0A3R7DBH3-F1
#
_cell.length_a   1.000
_cell.length_b   1.000
_cell.length_c   1.000
_cell.angle_alpha   90.00
_cell.angle_beta   90.00
_cell.angle_gamma   90.00
#
_symmetry.space_group_name_H-M   'P 1'
#
loop_
_entity.id
_entity.type
_entity.pdbx_description
1 polymer ?
#
loop_
_entity_poly.entity_id
_entity_poly.type
_entity_poly.pdbx_seq_one_letter_code
_entity_poly.pdbx_strand_id
1 'polypeptide(L)'
;MKSLYFLLFIILIIPSVSATVLLDEWKYNYDTFTIDEDIYSIYAYDNYSKIRVRVNGLENYVVDFGKCTRNGLKEYCFNGTDWDERLGINKYDQVEPALHLKFNELEPDITITRAFSVAPMEFGETSVVTVTIANKGTKEAGNVSYTDLVPSNMQIITASENVIIYGNKIMWSFGRITPGNEKTFTYTVKAIEYKDKENTALATYTYEGIASNTTSSKALFDVKTPYDLTTAASTTTPNINTVFTYTITYKNNELEKDIENYFVIQIPEELAILTAPLGLRKEGKKYFYEEPLPAQQEKTMTFRLQGPYTGTYNVTTTANINVNEKQFFEKINTGVKIQTSKISPEILFDVENIRAGEPFKVFVNLYNNDDKNSYVAIQASLVSELFNEAISIDSIAPGNSYSLNKRYYTPLSDTEKSIVVNITGTFKSLNGETFSLHTQKTLRIAPINQSLSIEQSVSKTEVKKGENITVSVTVTNHKDDSLFNVQVDDYFPQELVLIQGKPSVLISSLRGNEKKEAYVYKLQIPEQYSSDKVTIISKFSSILQGQEYSKTIETVIAVANATLAEGNTTENQTQNQTAQENAENNTGIPENKKDGFFTTFWNDIKSFFSDLFG
;
A
#
# COMPACT_ATOMS: atom_id res chain seq x y z
N MET A 1 -21.39 -30.64 38.42
CA MET A 1 -20.12 -31.27 38.89
C MET A 1 -19.30 -31.73 37.70
N LYS A 2 -18.27 -30.97 37.32
CA LYS A 2 -17.13 -31.45 36.51
C LYS A 2 -15.87 -30.90 37.18
N SER A 3 -15.05 -31.80 37.72
CA SER A 3 -13.79 -31.42 38.38
C SER A 3 -12.75 -31.15 37.29
N LEU A 4 -12.33 -29.89 37.15
CA LEU A 4 -11.24 -29.50 36.26
C LEU A 4 -9.95 -29.48 37.08
N TYR A 5 -9.17 -30.55 36.98
CA TYR A 5 -7.85 -30.62 37.60
C TYR A 5 -6.91 -29.64 36.90
N PHE A 6 -6.57 -28.53 37.58
CA PHE A 6 -5.52 -27.64 37.12
C PHE A 6 -4.16 -28.26 37.46
N LEU A 7 -3.36 -28.56 36.43
CA LEU A 7 -2.06 -29.19 36.59
C LEU A 7 -1.05 -28.15 37.12
N LEU A 8 -0.72 -28.23 38.42
CA LEU A 8 0.23 -27.32 39.05
C LEU A 8 1.65 -27.63 38.54
N PHE A 9 2.10 -26.89 37.52
CA PHE A 9 3.46 -26.99 37.01
C PHE A 9 4.43 -26.34 38.01
N ILE A 10 4.97 -27.14 38.93
CA ILE A 10 6.06 -26.72 39.82
C ILE A 10 7.34 -26.66 38.98
N ILE A 11 7.54 -25.53 38.29
CA ILE A 11 8.84 -25.19 37.72
C ILE A 11 9.76 -24.92 38.90
N LEU A 12 10.74 -25.79 39.10
CA LEU A 12 11.72 -25.68 40.19
C LEU A 12 12.77 -24.62 39.79
N ILE A 13 12.34 -23.36 39.75
CA ILE A 13 13.21 -22.20 39.57
C ILE A 13 14.07 -22.10 40.83
N ILE A 14 15.28 -22.65 40.78
CA ILE A 14 16.28 -22.39 41.81
C ILE A 14 16.53 -20.88 41.79
N PRO A 15 16.28 -20.15 42.89
CA PRO A 15 16.46 -18.71 42.92
C PRO A 15 17.95 -18.41 42.71
N SER A 16 18.29 -17.90 41.52
CA SER A 16 19.63 -17.46 41.20
C SER A 16 19.98 -16.24 42.05
N VAL A 17 20.81 -16.44 43.06
CA VAL A 17 21.42 -15.34 43.81
C VAL A 17 22.38 -14.61 42.88
N SER A 18 22.18 -13.30 42.71
CA SER A 18 23.07 -12.44 41.94
C SER A 18 23.57 -11.29 42.82
N ALA A 19 24.79 -10.86 42.57
CA ALA A 19 25.28 -9.56 43.01
C ALA A 19 24.97 -8.50 41.93
N THR A 20 24.95 -7.24 42.33
CA THR A 20 24.91 -6.11 41.39
C THR A 20 26.31 -5.95 40.79
N VAL A 21 26.46 -5.93 39.47
CA VAL A 21 27.78 -5.83 38.82
C VAL A 21 28.15 -4.36 38.65
N LEU A 22 29.26 -3.95 39.27
CA LEU A 22 29.82 -2.59 39.20
C LEU A 22 30.84 -2.44 38.05
N LEU A 23 31.56 -3.52 37.76
CA LEU A 23 32.57 -3.61 36.70
C LEU A 23 32.68 -5.08 36.24
N ASP A 24 32.84 -5.32 34.94
CA ASP A 24 33.23 -6.63 34.37
C ASP A 24 34.00 -6.35 33.07
N GLU A 25 35.25 -5.89 33.24
CA GLU A 25 36.05 -5.30 32.16
C GLU A 25 37.51 -5.72 32.22
N TRP A 26 38.20 -5.61 31.07
CA TRP A 26 39.64 -5.73 30.98
C TRP A 26 40.32 -4.40 31.33
N LYS A 27 41.33 -4.44 32.22
CA LYS A 27 42.17 -3.31 32.65
C LYS A 27 43.64 -3.70 32.58
N TYR A 28 44.54 -2.73 32.40
CA TYR A 28 45.97 -2.95 32.44
C TYR A 28 46.54 -2.86 33.86
N ASN A 29 47.78 -3.27 34.01
CA ASN A 29 48.58 -2.96 35.20
C ASN A 29 48.74 -1.43 35.33
N TYR A 30 48.70 -0.91 36.56
CA TYR A 30 48.72 0.52 36.89
C TYR A 30 47.52 1.36 36.42
N ASP A 31 46.49 0.77 35.79
CA ASP A 31 45.29 1.51 35.40
C ASP A 31 44.61 2.17 36.61
N THR A 32 44.07 3.36 36.36
CA THR A 32 43.21 4.08 37.29
C THR A 32 41.85 4.33 36.65
N PHE A 33 40.77 4.05 37.36
CA PHE A 33 39.40 4.27 36.88
C PHE A 33 38.46 4.61 38.05
N THR A 34 37.26 5.09 37.74
CA THR A 34 36.24 5.46 38.72
C THR A 34 35.06 4.51 38.66
N ILE A 35 34.51 4.15 39.83
CA ILE A 35 33.17 3.57 39.97
C ILE A 35 32.46 4.47 40.99
N ASP A 36 31.36 5.08 40.56
CA ASP A 36 30.71 6.17 41.27
C ASP A 36 31.70 7.30 41.63
N GLU A 37 31.83 7.66 42.91
CA GLU A 37 32.75 8.69 43.40
C GLU A 37 34.13 8.12 43.80
N ASP A 38 34.29 6.79 43.84
CA ASP A 38 35.53 6.13 44.27
C ASP A 38 36.55 6.00 43.11
N ILE A 39 37.82 6.32 43.39
CA ILE A 39 38.95 6.13 42.48
C ILE A 39 39.65 4.81 42.81
N TYR A 40 39.72 3.92 41.84
CA TYR A 40 40.40 2.63 41.90
C TYR A 40 41.74 2.72 41.17
N SER A 41 42.78 2.05 41.69
CA SER A 41 43.99 1.76 40.94
C SER A 41 44.42 0.30 41.12
N ILE A 42 44.94 -0.29 40.04
CA ILE A 42 45.26 -1.71 39.96
C ILE A 42 46.76 -1.89 39.89
N TYR A 43 47.30 -2.80 40.71
CA TYR A 43 48.71 -3.17 40.67
C TYR A 43 48.86 -4.69 40.65
N ALA A 44 49.25 -5.24 39.50
CA ALA A 44 49.56 -6.66 39.35
C ALA A 44 51.00 -6.95 39.78
N TYR A 45 51.19 -8.10 40.43
CA TYR A 45 52.51 -8.57 40.90
C TYR A 45 52.51 -10.10 41.00
N ASP A 46 53.61 -10.68 41.50
CA ASP A 46 53.85 -12.13 41.53
C ASP A 46 53.59 -12.79 40.15
N ASN A 47 54.18 -12.24 39.08
CA ASN A 47 53.97 -12.66 37.68
C ASN A 47 52.50 -12.72 37.26
N TYR A 48 51.72 -11.68 37.59
CA TYR A 48 50.28 -11.58 37.31
C TYR A 48 49.41 -12.67 37.96
N SER A 49 49.94 -13.40 38.94
CA SER A 49 49.14 -14.33 39.76
C SER A 49 48.31 -13.62 40.82
N LYS A 50 48.57 -12.32 41.08
CA LYS A 50 47.84 -11.49 42.03
C LYS A 50 47.68 -10.06 41.53
N ILE A 51 46.60 -9.43 41.95
CA ILE A 51 46.41 -7.98 41.87
C ILE A 51 46.24 -7.38 43.26
N ARG A 52 46.61 -6.11 43.39
CA ARG A 52 46.22 -5.22 44.48
C ARG A 52 45.26 -4.18 43.91
N VAL A 53 44.01 -4.24 44.32
CA VAL A 53 43.01 -3.20 44.08
C VAL A 53 43.18 -2.16 45.18
N ARG A 54 43.49 -0.92 44.81
CA ARG A 54 43.66 0.19 45.75
C ARG A 54 42.53 1.19 45.57
N VAL A 55 41.87 1.58 46.66
CA VAL A 55 40.69 2.47 46.62
C VAL A 55 41.00 3.78 47.34
N ASN A 56 40.70 4.90 46.67
CA ASN A 56 40.95 6.28 47.10
C ASN A 56 42.39 6.53 47.61
N GLY A 57 43.36 5.77 47.11
CA GLY A 57 44.76 5.83 47.52
C GLY A 57 45.06 5.29 48.92
N LEU A 58 44.07 4.88 49.71
CA LEU A 58 44.23 4.51 51.13
C LEU A 58 44.07 3.00 51.37
N GLU A 59 43.00 2.41 50.86
CA GLU A 59 42.67 1.01 51.11
C GLU A 59 43.32 0.10 50.07
N ASN A 60 43.72 -1.11 50.44
CA ASN A 60 44.44 -2.04 49.55
C ASN A 60 43.93 -3.48 49.73
N TYR A 61 43.33 -4.04 48.68
CA TYR A 61 42.79 -5.41 48.66
C TYR A 61 43.61 -6.28 47.72
N VAL A 62 44.12 -7.40 48.24
CA VAL A 62 44.83 -8.39 47.42
C VAL A 62 43.83 -9.42 46.90
N VAL A 63 43.87 -9.71 45.60
CA VAL A 63 43.04 -10.73 44.94
C VAL A 63 43.97 -11.67 44.16
N ASP A 64 43.93 -12.96 44.48
CA ASP A 64 44.63 -14.00 43.73
C ASP A 64 43.90 -14.29 42.39
N PHE A 65 44.63 -14.76 41.39
CA PHE A 65 44.08 -15.15 40.09
C PHE A 65 42.99 -16.24 40.23
N GLY A 66 41.85 -16.01 39.58
CA GLY A 66 40.67 -16.89 39.66
C GLY A 66 39.96 -16.86 41.01
N LYS A 67 40.18 -15.82 41.83
CA LYS A 67 39.55 -15.61 43.14
C LYS A 67 38.86 -14.25 43.23
N CYS A 68 38.08 -14.10 44.31
CA CYS A 68 37.49 -12.84 44.71
C CYS A 68 37.85 -12.55 46.18
N THR A 69 38.11 -11.29 46.50
CA THR A 69 38.27 -10.79 47.87
C THR A 69 37.14 -9.81 48.19
N ARG A 70 36.62 -9.85 49.42
CA ARG A 70 35.51 -9.01 49.86
C ARG A 70 35.97 -7.96 50.86
N ASN A 71 35.42 -6.76 50.75
CA ASN A 71 35.42 -5.79 51.84
C ASN A 71 34.05 -5.12 51.98
N GLY A 72 33.39 -5.30 53.13
CA GLY A 72 32.05 -4.79 53.41
C GLY A 72 31.02 -5.20 52.36
N LEU A 73 30.61 -4.23 51.55
CA LEU A 73 29.64 -4.40 50.45
C LEU A 73 30.30 -4.74 49.12
N LYS A 74 31.60 -4.52 48.94
CA LYS A 74 32.27 -4.69 47.64
C LYS A 74 32.99 -6.03 47.55
N GLU A 75 32.85 -6.71 46.43
CA GLU A 75 33.59 -7.92 46.06
C GLU A 75 34.44 -7.65 44.83
N TYR A 76 35.74 -7.91 44.93
CA TYR A 76 36.72 -7.68 43.87
C TYR A 76 37.22 -9.02 43.36
N CYS A 77 36.88 -9.39 42.12
CA CYS A 77 37.32 -10.63 41.47
C CYS A 77 38.37 -10.36 40.39
N PHE A 78 39.36 -11.25 40.30
CA PHE A 78 40.36 -11.28 39.25
C PHE A 78 40.17 -12.54 38.42
N ASN A 79 39.49 -12.41 37.28
CA ASN A 79 38.88 -13.52 36.56
C ASN A 79 39.77 -14.13 35.46
N GLY A 80 40.77 -13.40 34.97
CA GLY A 80 41.59 -13.85 33.84
C GLY A 80 42.70 -12.88 33.47
N THR A 81 43.63 -13.37 32.65
CA THR A 81 44.69 -12.61 31.99
C THR A 81 44.69 -12.94 30.51
N ASP A 82 44.89 -11.94 29.66
CA ASP A 82 44.99 -12.12 28.21
C ASP A 82 46.27 -11.47 27.69
N TRP A 83 46.91 -12.15 26.75
CA TRP A 83 48.19 -11.80 26.13
C TRP A 83 48.04 -11.55 24.62
N ASP A 84 46.81 -11.51 24.06
CA ASP A 84 46.60 -11.12 22.66
C ASP A 84 47.03 -9.66 22.43
N GLU A 85 48.06 -9.48 21.60
CA GLU A 85 48.68 -8.20 21.24
C GLU A 85 47.67 -7.17 20.69
N ARG A 86 46.50 -7.60 20.22
CA ARG A 86 45.42 -6.73 19.70
C ARG A 86 44.61 -6.01 20.79
N LEU A 87 44.82 -6.36 22.06
CA LEU A 87 44.32 -5.65 23.24
C LEU A 87 45.48 -5.36 24.23
N GLY A 88 46.71 -5.19 23.73
CA GLY A 88 47.93 -5.39 24.51
C GLY A 88 49.08 -4.41 24.27
N ILE A 89 48.82 -3.10 24.24
CA ILE A 89 49.87 -2.07 24.37
C ILE A 89 49.46 -1.10 25.49
N ASN A 90 50.22 -1.09 26.60
CA ASN A 90 49.99 -0.13 27.67
C ASN A 90 50.39 1.30 27.22
N LYS A 91 50.12 2.32 28.04
CA LYS A 91 50.45 3.74 27.71
C LYS A 91 51.96 4.03 27.51
N TYR A 92 52.83 3.03 27.66
CA TYR A 92 54.29 3.13 27.66
C TYR A 92 54.97 2.14 26.68
N ASP A 93 54.24 1.61 25.71
CA ASP A 93 54.73 0.68 24.68
C ASP A 93 55.39 -0.60 25.24
N GLN A 94 54.93 -1.09 26.39
CA GLN A 94 55.39 -2.36 26.98
C GLN A 94 54.35 -3.47 26.82
N VAL A 95 54.83 -4.68 26.54
CA VAL A 95 54.01 -5.90 26.45
C VAL A 95 53.67 -6.37 27.86
N GLU A 96 52.48 -5.99 28.35
CA GLU A 96 51.88 -6.47 29.59
C GLU A 96 50.51 -7.08 29.27
N PRO A 97 50.06 -8.13 30.00
CA PRO A 97 48.75 -8.72 29.79
C PRO A 97 47.64 -7.81 30.30
N ALA A 98 46.49 -7.87 29.63
CA ALA A 98 45.25 -7.32 30.17
C ALA A 98 44.74 -8.20 31.32
N LEU A 99 44.08 -7.59 32.31
CA LEU A 99 43.57 -8.19 33.53
C LEU A 99 42.04 -8.12 33.52
N HIS A 100 41.33 -9.25 33.55
CA HIS A 100 39.87 -9.25 33.61
C HIS A 100 39.40 -9.06 35.05
N LEU A 101 38.79 -7.91 35.33
CA LEU A 101 38.35 -7.50 36.65
C LEU A 101 36.83 -7.47 36.71
N LYS A 102 36.27 -8.21 37.66
CA LYS A 102 34.83 -8.17 37.95
C LYS A 102 34.60 -7.69 39.36
N PHE A 103 34.03 -6.49 39.51
CA PHE A 103 33.70 -5.93 40.82
C PHE A 103 32.18 -5.95 40.99
N ASN A 104 31.72 -6.44 42.14
CA ASN A 104 30.31 -6.55 42.46
C ASN A 104 29.97 -5.79 43.75
N GLU A 105 28.75 -5.25 43.81
CA GLU A 105 28.13 -4.82 45.05
C GLU A 105 27.25 -5.95 45.61
N LEU A 106 27.45 -6.20 46.91
CA LEU A 106 26.83 -7.27 47.65
C LEU A 106 25.77 -6.67 48.60
N GLU A 107 24.52 -6.74 48.16
CA GLU A 107 23.34 -6.24 48.85
C GLU A 107 22.20 -7.28 48.85
N PRO A 108 21.12 -7.08 49.62
CA PRO A 108 19.89 -7.85 49.46
C PRO A 108 19.02 -7.26 48.34
N ASP A 109 18.70 -8.07 47.33
CA ASP A 109 17.69 -7.79 46.30
C ASP A 109 16.38 -8.46 46.72
N ILE A 110 15.45 -7.67 47.24
CA ILE A 110 14.13 -8.13 47.64
C ILE A 110 13.16 -7.97 46.48
N THR A 111 12.56 -9.09 46.10
CA THR A 111 11.54 -9.17 45.06
C THR A 111 10.20 -9.62 45.63
N ILE A 112 9.10 -9.10 45.08
CA ILE A 112 7.74 -9.41 45.48
C ILE A 112 6.97 -9.93 44.27
N THR A 113 6.40 -11.14 44.37
CA THR A 113 5.43 -11.65 43.39
C THR A 113 4.08 -11.86 44.06
N ARG A 114 3.00 -11.70 43.28
CA ARG A 114 1.61 -11.85 43.74
C ARG A 114 0.86 -12.68 42.70
N ALA A 115 0.21 -13.75 43.14
CA ALA A 115 -0.55 -14.67 42.30
C ALA A 115 -2.00 -14.78 42.83
N PHE A 116 -2.96 -14.64 41.93
CA PHE A 116 -4.40 -14.71 42.23
C PHE A 116 -4.92 -16.11 41.87
N SER A 117 -5.68 -16.74 42.76
CA SER A 117 -6.31 -18.05 42.47
C SER A 117 -7.44 -17.94 41.44
N VAL A 118 -8.09 -16.78 41.38
CA VAL A 118 -9.12 -16.42 40.40
C VAL A 118 -8.84 -15.01 39.87
N ALA A 119 -8.73 -14.88 38.55
CA ALA A 119 -8.72 -13.62 37.80
C ALA A 119 -9.09 -13.95 36.33
N PRO A 120 -10.04 -13.24 35.69
CA PRO A 120 -10.92 -12.23 36.27
C PRO A 120 -11.92 -12.83 37.26
N MET A 121 -12.29 -12.09 38.31
CA MET A 121 -13.31 -12.47 39.30
C MET A 121 -14.73 -12.12 38.84
N GLU A 122 -15.72 -12.91 39.22
CA GLU A 122 -17.13 -12.48 39.22
C GLU A 122 -17.40 -11.52 40.39
N PHE A 123 -18.45 -10.71 40.30
CA PHE A 123 -18.86 -9.87 41.43
C PHE A 123 -19.28 -10.74 42.63
N GLY A 124 -18.77 -10.39 43.81
CA GLY A 124 -19.00 -11.16 45.03
C GLY A 124 -18.18 -12.45 45.15
N GLU A 125 -17.44 -12.85 44.11
CA GLU A 125 -16.49 -13.96 44.18
C GLU A 125 -15.26 -13.60 45.03
N THR A 126 -14.60 -14.62 45.58
CA THR A 126 -13.38 -14.50 46.37
C THR A 126 -12.17 -15.08 45.65
N SER A 127 -11.06 -14.35 45.66
CA SER A 127 -9.76 -14.81 45.15
C SER A 127 -8.73 -14.83 46.28
N VAL A 128 -7.94 -15.91 46.36
CA VAL A 128 -6.81 -16.03 47.27
C VAL A 128 -5.58 -15.44 46.57
N VAL A 129 -5.03 -14.38 47.16
CA VAL A 129 -3.77 -13.76 46.75
C VAL A 129 -2.63 -14.42 47.52
N THR A 130 -1.77 -15.14 46.82
CA THR A 130 -0.52 -15.68 47.34
C THR A 130 0.59 -14.67 47.07
N VAL A 131 1.24 -14.20 48.13
CA VAL A 131 2.38 -13.27 48.06
C VAL A 131 3.65 -14.04 48.37
N THR A 132 4.65 -13.93 47.49
CA THR A 132 6.00 -14.46 47.72
C THR A 132 6.98 -13.30 47.78
N ILE A 133 7.78 -13.24 48.85
CA ILE A 133 8.86 -12.29 49.04
C ILE A 133 10.16 -13.09 49.03
N ALA A 134 11.02 -12.85 48.04
CA ALA A 134 12.25 -13.61 47.82
C ALA A 134 13.48 -12.69 47.82
N ASN A 135 14.56 -13.15 48.45
CA ASN A 135 15.84 -12.47 48.44
C ASN A 135 16.76 -13.10 47.38
N LYS A 136 16.91 -12.41 46.25
CA LYS A 136 17.81 -12.81 45.16
C LYS A 136 19.19 -12.15 45.26
N GLY A 137 19.39 -11.29 46.26
CA GLY A 137 20.69 -10.68 46.53
C GLY A 137 21.62 -11.60 47.31
N THR A 138 22.85 -11.13 47.50
CA THR A 138 23.93 -11.89 48.15
C THR A 138 24.03 -11.70 49.66
N LYS A 139 23.23 -10.79 50.24
CA LYS A 139 23.23 -10.48 51.68
C LYS A 139 21.87 -10.71 52.35
N GLU A 140 21.87 -10.96 53.65
CA GLU A 140 20.65 -11.09 54.46
C GLU A 140 19.95 -9.73 54.60
N ALA A 141 18.64 -9.67 54.34
CA ALA A 141 17.82 -8.51 54.70
C ALA A 141 17.17 -8.76 56.07
N GLY A 142 17.33 -7.80 56.99
CA GLY A 142 16.68 -7.78 58.30
C GLY A 142 15.46 -6.87 58.34
N ASN A 143 14.71 -6.94 59.44
CA ASN A 143 13.47 -6.19 59.72
C ASN A 143 12.50 -6.08 58.52
N VAL A 144 12.36 -7.17 57.76
CA VAL A 144 11.54 -7.19 56.55
C VAL A 144 10.06 -7.07 56.89
N SER A 145 9.41 -6.08 56.29
CA SER A 145 7.96 -5.87 56.37
C SER A 145 7.36 -5.63 54.99
N TYR A 146 6.12 -6.06 54.83
CA TYR A 146 5.29 -5.92 53.64
C TYR A 146 4.09 -5.03 53.95
N THR A 147 3.67 -4.24 52.97
CA THR A 147 2.49 -3.38 53.01
C THR A 147 1.83 -3.34 51.63
N ASP A 148 0.52 -3.59 51.58
CA ASP A 148 -0.28 -3.55 50.35
C ASP A 148 -1.63 -2.89 50.65
N LEU A 149 -1.94 -1.81 49.93
CA LEU A 149 -3.22 -1.12 50.03
C LEU A 149 -4.13 -1.66 48.92
N VAL A 150 -4.92 -2.68 49.27
CA VAL A 150 -5.87 -3.34 48.37
C VAL A 150 -6.86 -2.28 47.84
N PRO A 151 -7.16 -2.23 46.53
CA PRO A 151 -7.98 -1.14 46.00
C PRO A 151 -9.46 -1.28 46.42
N SER A 152 -10.22 -0.18 46.42
CA SER A 152 -11.58 -0.17 46.97
C SER A 152 -12.63 -0.94 46.16
N ASN A 153 -12.26 -1.53 45.01
CA ASN A 153 -13.12 -2.49 44.29
C ASN A 153 -13.15 -3.86 44.97
N MET A 154 -12.33 -4.06 46.00
CA MET A 154 -12.09 -5.31 46.71
C MET A 154 -12.26 -5.12 48.22
N GLN A 155 -12.83 -6.13 48.88
CA GLN A 155 -12.90 -6.25 50.33
C GLN A 155 -11.94 -7.37 50.79
N ILE A 156 -11.05 -7.09 51.74
CA ILE A 156 -10.26 -8.15 52.39
C ILE A 156 -11.17 -8.97 53.33
N ILE A 157 -11.15 -10.30 53.19
CA ILE A 157 -12.00 -11.23 53.94
C ILE A 157 -11.22 -11.94 55.05
N THR A 158 -10.05 -12.50 54.71
CA THR A 158 -9.16 -13.20 55.65
C THR A 158 -7.70 -13.01 55.25
N ALA A 159 -6.78 -13.26 56.18
CA ALA A 159 -5.36 -13.40 55.90
C ALA A 159 -4.78 -14.56 56.70
N SER A 160 -3.60 -15.04 56.30
CA SER A 160 -2.84 -16.07 57.02
C SER A 160 -2.36 -15.57 58.39
N GLU A 161 -1.97 -16.51 59.26
CA GLU A 161 -1.54 -16.21 60.63
C GLU A 161 -0.37 -15.19 60.66
N ASN A 162 -0.39 -14.29 61.65
CA ASN A 162 0.55 -13.18 61.84
C ASN A 162 0.49 -12.06 60.77
N VAL A 163 -0.44 -12.12 59.80
CA VAL A 163 -0.73 -10.99 58.89
C VAL A 163 -1.77 -10.08 59.54
N ILE A 164 -1.50 -8.77 59.54
CA ILE A 164 -2.37 -7.74 60.11
C ILE A 164 -3.19 -7.11 58.99
N ILE A 165 -4.51 -7.03 59.19
CA ILE A 165 -5.44 -6.30 58.34
C ILE A 165 -5.82 -4.99 59.05
N TYR A 166 -5.65 -3.85 58.39
CA TYR A 166 -6.06 -2.54 58.91
C TYR A 166 -6.84 -1.77 57.83
N GLY A 167 -8.17 -1.78 57.92
CA GLY A 167 -9.02 -1.33 56.81
C GLY A 167 -8.78 -2.18 55.57
N ASN A 168 -8.55 -1.56 54.40
CA ASN A 168 -8.16 -2.26 53.18
C ASN A 168 -6.64 -2.42 53.01
N LYS A 169 -5.87 -2.38 54.10
CA LYS A 169 -4.41 -2.50 54.10
C LYS A 169 -3.98 -3.84 54.69
N ILE A 170 -3.19 -4.60 53.94
CA ILE A 170 -2.44 -5.78 54.40
C ILE A 170 -1.08 -5.31 54.93
N MET A 171 -0.68 -5.82 56.10
CA MET A 171 0.65 -5.60 56.68
C MET A 171 1.21 -6.92 57.24
N TRP A 172 2.46 -7.24 56.94
CA TRP A 172 3.11 -8.46 57.43
C TRP A 172 4.59 -8.23 57.72
N SER A 173 5.08 -8.70 58.87
CA SER A 173 6.49 -8.59 59.26
C SER A 173 6.98 -9.93 59.79
N PHE A 174 8.14 -10.39 59.30
CA PHE A 174 8.64 -11.75 59.57
C PHE A 174 10.15 -11.79 59.92
N GLY A 175 10.72 -10.64 60.27
CA GLY A 175 12.10 -10.55 60.74
C GLY A 175 13.10 -10.49 59.59
N ARG A 176 13.59 -11.64 59.11
CA ARG A 176 14.73 -11.69 58.18
C ARG A 176 14.59 -12.71 57.06
N ILE A 177 15.36 -12.50 56.00
CA ILE A 177 15.43 -13.36 54.81
C ILE A 177 16.87 -13.46 54.29
N THR A 178 17.41 -14.68 54.34
CA THR A 178 18.75 -15.01 53.85
C THR A 178 18.81 -15.07 52.32
N PRO A 179 19.98 -14.91 51.70
CA PRO A 179 20.18 -15.08 50.26
C PRO A 179 19.57 -16.38 49.72
N GLY A 180 18.92 -16.31 48.56
CA GLY A 180 18.32 -17.45 47.87
C GLY A 180 17.13 -18.10 48.59
N ASN A 181 16.59 -17.46 49.63
CA ASN A 181 15.41 -17.93 50.35
C ASN A 181 14.20 -17.05 50.02
N GLU A 182 13.02 -17.62 50.23
CA GLU A 182 11.74 -16.94 50.09
C GLU A 182 10.83 -17.14 51.30
N LYS A 183 9.85 -16.25 51.42
CA LYS A 183 8.83 -16.23 52.46
C LYS A 183 7.48 -15.96 51.82
N THR A 184 6.49 -16.79 52.12
CA THR A 184 5.16 -16.74 51.52
C THR A 184 4.09 -16.50 52.57
N PHE A 185 3.03 -15.80 52.16
CA PHE A 185 1.81 -15.65 52.94
C PHE A 185 0.61 -15.46 52.00
N THR A 186 -0.61 -15.61 52.51
CA THR A 186 -1.84 -15.50 51.70
C THR A 186 -2.85 -14.55 52.31
N TYR A 187 -3.64 -13.88 51.48
CA TYR A 187 -4.85 -13.18 51.90
C TYR A 187 -5.99 -13.37 50.91
N THR A 188 -7.23 -13.34 51.37
CA THR A 188 -8.43 -13.52 50.53
C THR A 188 -9.09 -12.16 50.31
N VAL A 189 -9.33 -11.82 49.04
CA VAL A 189 -10.13 -10.65 48.65
C VAL A 189 -11.46 -11.09 48.05
N LYS A 190 -12.47 -10.22 48.14
CA LYS A 190 -13.79 -10.36 47.52
C LYS A 190 -14.08 -9.18 46.60
N ALA A 191 -14.53 -9.43 45.38
CA ALA A 191 -14.94 -8.37 44.45
C ALA A 191 -16.24 -7.69 44.93
N ILE A 192 -16.24 -6.34 45.02
CA ILE A 192 -17.39 -5.52 45.45
C ILE A 192 -17.69 -4.33 44.50
N GLU A 193 -16.91 -4.16 43.43
CA GLU A 193 -17.22 -3.23 42.33
C GLU A 193 -16.84 -3.86 40.98
N TYR A 194 -17.71 -3.68 39.96
CA TYR A 194 -17.47 -4.03 38.55
C TYR A 194 -16.50 -3.05 37.90
N LYS A 195 -15.27 -3.01 38.41
CA LYS A 195 -14.24 -2.09 37.93
C LYS A 195 -12.87 -2.61 38.27
N ASP A 196 -12.05 -2.78 37.24
CA ASP A 196 -10.65 -3.13 37.39
C ASP A 196 -9.88 -2.02 38.10
N LYS A 197 -8.95 -2.41 38.97
CA LYS A 197 -8.00 -1.50 39.60
C LYS A 197 -6.64 -2.15 39.66
N GLU A 198 -5.60 -1.35 39.48
CA GLU A 198 -4.22 -1.77 39.71
C GLU A 198 -3.71 -1.24 41.06
N ASN A 199 -2.79 -1.97 41.68
CA ASN A 199 -1.92 -1.39 42.71
C ASN A 199 -0.51 -2.01 42.68
N THR A 200 0.39 -1.45 43.47
CA THR A 200 1.68 -2.03 43.83
C THR A 200 1.74 -2.26 45.34
N ALA A 201 2.39 -3.35 45.75
CA ALA A 201 2.77 -3.56 47.14
C ALA A 201 4.17 -2.98 47.41
N LEU A 202 4.44 -2.65 48.66
CA LEU A 202 5.72 -2.16 49.17
C LEU A 202 6.30 -3.20 50.13
N ALA A 203 7.57 -3.54 49.99
CA ALA A 203 8.34 -4.16 51.06
C ALA A 203 9.45 -3.20 51.52
N THR A 204 9.66 -3.13 52.83
CA THR A 204 10.77 -2.39 53.45
C THR A 204 11.64 -3.37 54.23
N TYR A 205 12.93 -3.09 54.28
CA TYR A 205 13.91 -3.91 54.99
C TYR A 205 15.07 -3.05 55.50
N THR A 206 15.87 -3.61 56.40
CA THR A 206 17.11 -2.97 56.85
C THR A 206 18.31 -3.84 56.52
N TYR A 207 19.37 -3.21 56.03
CA TYR A 207 20.66 -3.84 55.77
C TYR A 207 21.78 -2.95 56.32
N GLU A 208 22.68 -3.53 57.12
CA GLU A 208 23.75 -2.80 57.85
C GLU A 208 23.28 -1.56 58.63
N GLY A 209 22.03 -1.58 59.12
CA GLY A 209 21.40 -0.47 59.85
C GLY A 209 20.74 0.60 58.97
N ILE A 210 20.93 0.54 57.65
CA ILE A 210 20.29 1.42 56.66
C ILE A 210 18.94 0.82 56.26
N ALA A 211 17.90 1.64 56.18
CA ALA A 211 16.58 1.22 55.70
C ALA A 211 16.48 1.35 54.17
N SER A 212 15.99 0.30 53.50
CA SER A 212 15.72 0.25 52.07
C SER A 212 14.28 -0.22 51.81
N ASN A 213 13.81 -0.06 50.57
CA ASN A 213 12.50 -0.51 50.14
C ASN A 213 12.49 -0.93 48.67
N THR A 214 11.48 -1.72 48.32
CA THR A 214 11.22 -2.24 46.98
C THR A 214 9.71 -2.28 46.74
N THR A 215 9.28 -2.19 45.49
CA THR A 215 7.86 -2.30 45.14
C THR A 215 7.61 -3.49 44.21
N SER A 216 6.46 -4.12 44.35
CA SER A 216 6.05 -5.19 43.45
C SER A 216 5.76 -4.63 42.05
N SER A 217 5.74 -5.52 41.05
CA SER A 217 5.00 -5.24 39.82
C SER A 217 3.54 -4.87 40.12
N LYS A 218 2.93 -4.13 39.19
CA LYS A 218 1.49 -3.84 39.23
C LYS A 218 0.71 -5.17 39.22
N ALA A 219 -0.23 -5.32 40.14
CA ALA A 219 -1.23 -6.39 40.10
C ALA A 219 -2.55 -5.80 39.63
N LEU A 220 -3.23 -6.50 38.71
CA LEU A 220 -4.56 -6.16 38.23
C LEU A 220 -5.60 -6.92 39.07
N PHE A 221 -6.45 -6.17 39.76
CA PHE A 221 -7.65 -6.70 40.42
C PHE A 221 -8.80 -6.66 39.42
N ASP A 222 -8.78 -7.64 38.52
CA ASP A 222 -9.65 -7.81 37.36
C ASP A 222 -11.05 -8.36 37.77
N VAL A 223 -12.12 -7.68 37.35
CA VAL A 223 -13.51 -8.03 37.66
C VAL A 223 -14.37 -7.99 36.40
N LYS A 224 -15.02 -9.11 36.08
CA LYS A 224 -15.89 -9.25 34.90
C LYS A 224 -17.00 -8.20 34.87
N THR A 225 -17.38 -7.78 33.67
CA THR A 225 -18.54 -6.92 33.44
C THR A 225 -19.85 -7.69 33.72
N PRO A 226 -20.85 -7.06 34.37
CA PRO A 226 -22.09 -7.73 34.77
C PRO A 226 -22.99 -8.13 33.60
N TYR A 227 -22.74 -7.58 32.42
CA TYR A 227 -23.47 -7.89 31.20
C TYR A 227 -22.54 -7.74 29.98
N ASP A 228 -22.95 -8.36 28.87
CA ASP A 228 -22.42 -8.06 27.54
C ASP A 228 -23.51 -7.32 26.75
N LEU A 229 -23.17 -6.24 26.05
CA LEU A 229 -24.09 -5.54 25.14
C LEU A 229 -23.41 -5.31 23.79
N THR A 230 -24.03 -5.81 22.72
CA THR A 230 -23.56 -5.62 21.35
C THR A 230 -24.68 -5.19 20.42
N THR A 231 -24.32 -4.45 19.37
CA THR A 231 -25.26 -4.06 18.32
C THR A 231 -24.60 -4.22 16.96
N ALA A 232 -25.32 -4.77 15.98
CA ALA A 232 -24.78 -5.02 14.65
C ALA A 232 -25.84 -4.77 13.57
N ALA A 233 -25.42 -4.21 12.44
CA ALA A 233 -26.19 -4.25 11.20
C ALA A 233 -25.71 -5.42 10.34
N SER A 234 -26.60 -6.13 9.63
CA SER A 234 -26.20 -7.23 8.73
C SER A 234 -25.36 -6.76 7.54
N THR A 235 -25.38 -5.46 7.25
CA THR A 235 -24.46 -4.76 6.35
C THR A 235 -24.42 -3.29 6.75
N THR A 236 -23.26 -2.66 6.64
CA THR A 236 -23.07 -1.22 6.89
C THR A 236 -23.21 -0.39 5.62
N THR A 237 -23.31 -1.00 4.44
CA THR A 237 -23.35 -0.33 3.12
C THR A 237 -24.42 -0.89 2.15
N PRO A 238 -25.69 -1.10 2.57
CA PRO A 238 -26.74 -1.58 1.67
C PRO A 238 -27.04 -0.55 0.57
N ASN A 239 -27.42 -1.03 -0.62
CA ASN A 239 -28.02 -0.18 -1.65
C ASN A 239 -29.42 0.31 -1.22
N ILE A 240 -29.88 1.40 -1.82
CA ILE A 240 -31.26 1.88 -1.68
C ILE A 240 -32.28 0.74 -1.88
N ASN A 241 -33.33 0.77 -1.07
CA ASN A 241 -34.38 -0.23 -0.98
C ASN A 241 -33.92 -1.68 -0.68
N THR A 242 -32.64 -1.93 -0.36
CA THR A 242 -32.21 -3.24 0.16
C THR A 242 -32.57 -3.36 1.63
N VAL A 243 -33.18 -4.50 1.99
CA VAL A 243 -33.52 -4.83 3.38
C VAL A 243 -32.28 -5.32 4.10
N PHE A 244 -32.02 -4.77 5.29
CA PHE A 244 -30.98 -5.21 6.21
C PHE A 244 -31.57 -5.42 7.61
N THR A 245 -30.87 -6.15 8.48
CA THR A 245 -31.27 -6.27 9.88
C THR A 245 -30.42 -5.40 10.78
N TYR A 246 -31.03 -4.86 11.83
CA TYR A 246 -30.34 -4.29 12.97
C TYR A 246 -30.61 -5.16 14.20
N THR A 247 -29.57 -5.73 14.77
CA THR A 247 -29.62 -6.68 15.89
C THR A 247 -28.98 -6.04 17.11
N ILE A 248 -29.67 -6.13 18.25
CA ILE A 248 -29.13 -5.87 19.57
C ILE A 248 -29.09 -7.22 20.30
N THR A 249 -27.93 -7.62 20.79
CA THR A 249 -27.78 -8.80 21.64
C THR A 249 -27.25 -8.34 22.97
N TYR A 250 -27.97 -8.67 24.04
CA TYR A 250 -27.56 -8.35 25.39
C TYR A 250 -27.71 -9.56 26.31
N LYS A 251 -26.72 -9.76 27.17
CA LYS A 251 -26.55 -10.98 27.97
C LYS A 251 -26.24 -10.61 29.41
N ASN A 252 -26.87 -11.31 30.34
CA ASN A 252 -26.63 -11.15 31.77
C ASN A 252 -25.49 -12.10 32.19
N ASN A 253 -24.41 -11.55 32.74
CA ASN A 253 -23.26 -12.31 33.24
C ASN A 253 -23.34 -12.61 34.75
N GLU A 254 -24.33 -12.06 35.47
CA GLU A 254 -24.55 -12.41 36.87
C GLU A 254 -24.90 -13.89 37.03
N LEU A 255 -24.30 -14.55 38.03
CA LEU A 255 -24.48 -15.98 38.27
C LEU A 255 -25.86 -16.33 38.85
N GLU A 256 -26.41 -15.46 39.70
CA GLU A 256 -27.59 -15.76 40.53
C GLU A 256 -28.70 -14.70 40.46
N LYS A 257 -28.45 -13.55 39.82
CA LYS A 257 -29.36 -12.40 39.84
C LYS A 257 -29.81 -11.97 38.47
N ASP A 258 -31.09 -11.66 38.38
CA ASP A 258 -31.69 -10.99 37.24
C ASP A 258 -31.21 -9.54 37.19
N ILE A 259 -30.99 -9.00 35.99
CA ILE A 259 -30.65 -7.58 35.79
C ILE A 259 -31.89 -6.82 35.31
N GLU A 260 -32.15 -5.67 35.91
CA GLU A 260 -33.18 -4.76 35.42
C GLU A 260 -32.59 -3.97 34.26
N ASN A 261 -33.32 -3.86 33.15
CA ASN A 261 -32.85 -3.11 31.99
C ASN A 261 -33.94 -2.23 31.38
N TYR A 262 -33.56 -1.02 30.98
CA TYR A 262 -34.38 -0.09 30.24
C TYR A 262 -33.62 0.37 28.99
N PHE A 263 -34.04 -0.12 27.81
CA PHE A 263 -33.46 0.28 26.53
C PHE A 263 -34.35 1.28 25.80
N VAL A 264 -33.71 2.25 25.14
CA VAL A 264 -34.32 3.18 24.20
C VAL A 264 -33.60 3.05 22.85
N ILE A 265 -34.30 2.47 21.88
CA ILE A 265 -33.81 2.31 20.51
C ILE A 265 -34.44 3.41 19.65
N GLN A 266 -33.61 4.31 19.12
CA GLN A 266 -34.02 5.39 18.24
C GLN A 266 -33.58 5.08 16.80
N ILE A 267 -34.57 4.96 15.91
CA ILE A 267 -34.34 4.72 14.48
C ILE A 267 -34.63 6.05 13.74
N PRO A 268 -33.74 6.51 12.82
CA PRO A 268 -33.98 7.68 11.97
C PRO A 268 -35.27 7.55 11.12
N GLU A 269 -35.95 8.67 10.82
CA GLU A 269 -37.22 8.65 10.06
C GLU A 269 -37.06 8.11 8.65
N GLU A 270 -35.89 8.38 8.08
CA GLU A 270 -35.54 8.03 6.72
C GLU A 270 -35.41 6.52 6.55
N LEU A 271 -35.20 5.75 7.63
CA LEU A 271 -35.19 4.30 7.58
C LEU A 271 -36.59 3.73 7.77
N ALA A 272 -37.11 3.06 6.74
CA ALA A 272 -38.36 2.33 6.82
C ALA A 272 -38.20 1.09 7.73
N ILE A 273 -39.09 0.98 8.73
CA ILE A 273 -39.11 -0.14 9.68
C ILE A 273 -40.11 -1.18 9.17
N LEU A 274 -39.60 -2.26 8.57
CA LEU A 274 -40.41 -3.34 8.00
C LEU A 274 -40.88 -4.33 9.07
N THR A 275 -40.08 -4.53 10.12
CA THR A 275 -40.45 -5.36 11.28
C THR A 275 -39.67 -4.88 12.50
N ALA A 276 -40.33 -4.81 13.64
CA ALA A 276 -39.71 -4.58 14.95
C ALA A 276 -39.88 -5.82 15.84
N PRO A 277 -38.99 -6.05 16.82
CA PRO A 277 -39.15 -7.09 17.83
C PRO A 277 -40.50 -6.98 18.58
N LEU A 278 -41.05 -8.14 18.96
CA LEU A 278 -42.21 -8.22 19.84
C LEU A 278 -41.84 -7.76 21.27
N GLY A 279 -42.83 -7.30 22.04
CA GLY A 279 -42.65 -6.79 23.40
C GLY A 279 -42.18 -5.33 23.50
N LEU A 280 -41.78 -4.70 22.38
CA LEU A 280 -41.37 -3.30 22.38
C LEU A 280 -42.54 -2.33 22.44
N ARG A 281 -42.51 -1.40 23.40
CA ARG A 281 -43.41 -0.23 23.44
C ARG A 281 -42.89 0.83 22.46
N LYS A 282 -43.75 1.40 21.62
CA LYS A 282 -43.38 2.44 20.65
C LYS A 282 -43.98 3.79 21.03
N GLU A 283 -43.14 4.83 21.09
CA GLU A 283 -43.58 6.22 21.19
C GLU A 283 -42.87 7.06 20.12
N GLY A 284 -43.63 7.56 19.14
CA GLY A 284 -43.08 8.26 17.98
C GLY A 284 -42.05 7.40 17.22
N LYS A 285 -40.77 7.81 17.29
CA LYS A 285 -39.61 7.21 16.60
C LYS A 285 -38.73 6.34 17.53
N LYS A 286 -39.14 6.20 18.79
CA LYS A 286 -38.40 5.46 19.81
C LYS A 286 -39.14 4.18 20.17
N TYR A 287 -38.36 3.11 20.31
CA TYR A 287 -38.80 1.82 20.82
C TYR A 287 -38.19 1.63 22.20
N PHE A 288 -39.00 1.15 23.14
CA PHE A 288 -38.65 0.98 24.54
C PHE A 288 -38.78 -0.48 24.91
N TYR A 289 -37.80 -0.98 25.65
CA TYR A 289 -37.77 -2.34 26.16
C TYR A 289 -37.45 -2.32 27.66
N GLU A 290 -38.31 -2.95 28.45
CA GLU A 290 -38.30 -2.90 29.91
C GLU A 290 -38.83 -4.23 30.46
N GLU A 291 -37.98 -5.25 30.46
CA GLU A 291 -38.20 -6.55 31.10
C GLU A 291 -36.88 -6.96 31.77
N PRO A 292 -36.86 -7.51 33.00
CA PRO A 292 -35.63 -8.02 33.60
C PRO A 292 -35.08 -9.21 32.80
N LEU A 293 -33.77 -9.31 32.67
CA LEU A 293 -33.10 -10.46 32.03
C LEU A 293 -32.55 -11.41 33.11
N PRO A 294 -33.01 -12.68 33.16
CA PRO A 294 -32.59 -13.59 34.21
C PRO A 294 -31.09 -13.93 34.20
N ALA A 295 -30.58 -14.37 35.34
CA ALA A 295 -29.19 -14.80 35.49
C ALA A 295 -28.73 -15.74 34.37
N GLN A 296 -27.53 -15.49 33.82
CA GLN A 296 -26.91 -16.24 32.70
C GLN A 296 -27.74 -16.31 31.39
N GLN A 297 -28.83 -15.56 31.24
CA GLN A 297 -29.61 -15.53 29.99
C GLN A 297 -29.07 -14.52 28.98
N GLU A 298 -29.45 -14.71 27.72
CA GLU A 298 -29.21 -13.79 26.61
C GLU A 298 -30.54 -13.48 25.92
N LYS A 299 -30.71 -12.24 25.45
CA LYS A 299 -31.87 -11.80 24.67
C LYS A 299 -31.39 -11.04 23.44
N THR A 300 -31.94 -11.44 22.30
CA THR A 300 -31.66 -10.83 20.99
C THR A 300 -32.90 -10.12 20.46
N MET A 301 -32.73 -8.89 20.01
CA MET A 301 -33.76 -8.01 19.43
C MET A 301 -33.35 -7.64 18.01
N THR A 302 -34.09 -8.13 17.01
CA THR A 302 -33.81 -7.88 15.59
C THR A 302 -34.90 -7.03 14.91
N PHE A 303 -34.51 -5.85 14.43
CA PHE A 303 -35.32 -5.03 13.52
C PHE A 303 -35.00 -5.39 12.06
N ARG A 304 -35.99 -5.33 11.18
CA ARG A 304 -35.80 -5.35 9.72
C ARG A 304 -36.01 -3.93 9.19
N LEU A 305 -34.97 -3.38 8.59
CA LEU A 305 -34.89 -1.98 8.15
C LEU A 305 -34.63 -1.90 6.64
N GLN A 306 -35.00 -0.79 6.03
CA GLN A 306 -34.79 -0.52 4.61
C GLN A 306 -34.54 0.99 4.42
N GLY A 307 -33.50 1.35 3.64
CA GLY A 307 -33.16 2.74 3.35
C GLY A 307 -33.64 3.16 1.95
N PRO A 308 -34.61 4.07 1.80
CA PRO A 308 -35.13 4.52 0.50
C PRO A 308 -34.32 5.65 -0.15
N TYR A 309 -33.43 6.32 0.61
CA TYR A 309 -32.58 7.43 0.15
C TYR A 309 -31.11 7.15 0.48
N THR A 310 -30.17 7.68 -0.30
CA THR A 310 -28.75 7.60 0.06
C THR A 310 -28.41 8.53 1.23
N GLY A 311 -27.46 8.11 2.07
CA GLY A 311 -27.09 8.85 3.26
C GLY A 311 -26.48 7.97 4.34
N THR A 312 -25.98 8.58 5.41
CA THR A 312 -25.49 7.87 6.60
C THR A 312 -26.48 8.02 7.74
N TYR A 313 -27.04 6.91 8.19
CA TYR A 313 -28.06 6.87 9.24
C TYR A 313 -27.51 6.12 10.45
N ASN A 314 -27.65 6.70 11.64
CA ASN A 314 -27.24 6.07 12.89
C ASN A 314 -28.48 5.55 13.62
N VAL A 315 -28.57 4.23 13.82
CA VAL A 315 -29.50 3.67 14.81
C VAL A 315 -28.84 3.80 16.18
N THR A 316 -29.50 4.49 17.11
CA THR A 316 -28.97 4.71 18.46
C THR A 316 -29.68 3.79 19.45
N THR A 317 -28.92 2.91 20.10
CA THR A 317 -29.40 2.13 21.25
C THR A 317 -28.82 2.74 22.52
N THR A 318 -29.69 3.23 23.40
CA THR A 318 -29.33 3.70 24.74
C THR A 318 -29.80 2.66 25.75
N ALA A 319 -28.94 2.18 26.63
CA ALA A 319 -29.27 1.22 27.68
C ALA A 319 -29.02 1.84 29.05
N ASN A 320 -29.98 1.70 29.96
CA ASN A 320 -29.80 1.89 31.40
C ASN A 320 -30.03 0.52 32.06
N ILE A 321 -28.97 -0.07 32.61
CA ILE A 321 -28.97 -1.42 33.18
C ILE A 321 -28.63 -1.29 34.67
N ASN A 322 -29.48 -1.81 35.55
CA ASN A 322 -29.27 -1.79 36.99
C ASN A 322 -28.88 -3.20 37.47
N VAL A 323 -27.69 -3.30 38.07
CA VAL A 323 -27.12 -4.55 38.59
C VAL A 323 -26.60 -4.30 39.99
N ASN A 324 -27.13 -5.05 40.97
CA ASN A 324 -26.74 -4.90 42.38
C ASN A 324 -26.77 -3.43 42.88
N GLU A 325 -27.88 -2.73 42.59
CA GLU A 325 -28.12 -1.31 42.92
C GLU A 325 -27.19 -0.31 42.22
N LYS A 326 -26.33 -0.77 41.29
CA LYS A 326 -25.45 0.05 40.47
C LYS A 326 -26.03 0.21 39.06
N GLN A 327 -26.22 1.46 38.65
CA GLN A 327 -26.68 1.80 37.30
C GLN A 327 -25.51 1.93 36.33
N PHE A 328 -25.65 1.28 35.19
CA PHE A 328 -24.75 1.33 34.04
C PHE A 328 -25.49 2.00 32.88
N PHE A 329 -24.84 2.98 32.26
CA PHE A 329 -25.40 3.72 31.14
C PHE A 329 -24.53 3.53 29.90
N GLU A 330 -25.11 2.98 28.84
CA GLU A 330 -24.48 2.85 27.53
C GLU A 330 -25.27 3.56 26.44
N LYS A 331 -24.55 4.07 25.45
CA LYS A 331 -25.12 4.68 24.25
C LYS A 331 -24.31 4.30 23.03
N ILE A 332 -24.83 3.34 22.27
CA ILE A 332 -24.20 2.80 21.08
C ILE A 332 -24.88 3.40 19.85
N ASN A 333 -24.08 3.91 18.90
CA ASN A 333 -24.56 4.40 17.61
C ASN A 333 -24.06 3.46 16.51
N THR A 334 -24.98 2.81 15.81
CA THR A 334 -24.67 1.89 14.72
C THR A 334 -24.94 2.59 13.39
N GLY A 335 -23.87 2.98 12.72
CA GLY A 335 -23.94 3.68 11.44
C GLY A 335 -24.15 2.74 10.25
N VAL A 336 -25.11 3.08 9.40
CA VAL A 336 -25.38 2.41 8.13
C VAL A 336 -25.43 3.46 7.02
N LYS A 337 -24.57 3.29 6.00
CA LYS A 337 -24.48 4.16 4.84
C LYS A 337 -25.27 3.57 3.68
N ILE A 338 -26.48 4.05 3.46
CA ILE A 338 -27.26 3.68 2.28
C ILE A 338 -26.57 4.29 1.05
N GLN A 339 -26.26 3.46 0.08
CA GLN A 339 -25.62 3.83 -1.17
C GLN A 339 -26.48 3.43 -2.38
N THR A 340 -25.95 3.58 -3.59
CA THR A 340 -26.72 3.31 -4.81
C THR A 340 -25.83 2.79 -5.94
N SER A 341 -26.30 1.79 -6.68
CA SER A 341 -25.66 1.33 -7.92
C SER A 341 -26.07 2.27 -9.06
N LYS A 342 -25.15 3.11 -9.53
CA LYS A 342 -25.44 4.11 -10.58
C LYS A 342 -25.69 3.47 -11.95
N ILE A 343 -26.30 4.21 -12.86
CA ILE A 343 -26.21 3.94 -14.31
C ILE A 343 -24.74 4.11 -14.74
N SER A 344 -24.14 3.08 -15.34
CA SER A 344 -22.83 3.17 -15.99
C SER A 344 -23.01 3.59 -17.44
N PRO A 345 -22.51 4.77 -17.84
CA PRO A 345 -22.41 5.14 -19.24
C PRO A 345 -21.11 4.59 -19.85
N GLU A 346 -21.21 4.02 -21.03
CA GLU A 346 -20.10 3.55 -21.85
C GLU A 346 -20.20 4.17 -23.25
N ILE A 347 -19.04 4.56 -23.82
CA ILE A 347 -18.92 5.05 -25.18
C ILE A 347 -18.00 4.08 -25.94
N LEU A 348 -18.46 3.58 -27.08
CA LEU A 348 -17.66 2.79 -28.01
C LEU A 348 -17.66 3.45 -29.40
N PHE A 349 -16.59 3.21 -30.15
CA PHE A 349 -16.49 3.55 -31.57
C PHE A 349 -16.35 2.25 -32.35
N ASP A 350 -16.83 2.19 -33.60
CA ASP A 350 -16.53 1.03 -34.47
C ASP A 350 -15.06 0.97 -34.91
N VAL A 351 -14.34 2.10 -34.82
CA VAL A 351 -12.92 2.23 -35.14
C VAL A 351 -12.20 3.07 -34.07
N GLU A 352 -11.00 2.66 -33.65
CA GLU A 352 -10.22 3.39 -32.63
C GLU A 352 -9.31 4.47 -33.24
N ASN A 353 -8.77 4.19 -34.43
CA ASN A 353 -8.01 5.12 -35.24
C ASN A 353 -8.71 5.20 -36.60
N ILE A 354 -9.18 6.38 -36.97
CA ILE A 354 -9.87 6.66 -38.22
C ILE A 354 -9.09 7.73 -38.98
N ARG A 355 -9.24 7.84 -40.30
CA ARG A 355 -8.61 8.95 -41.04
C ARG A 355 -9.53 10.15 -41.18
N ALA A 356 -8.93 11.30 -41.45
CA ALA A 356 -9.65 12.53 -41.73
C ALA A 356 -10.57 12.36 -42.96
N GLY A 357 -11.82 12.83 -42.85
CA GLY A 357 -12.81 12.73 -43.91
C GLY A 357 -13.57 11.39 -44.00
N GLU A 358 -13.38 10.44 -43.09
CA GLU A 358 -14.05 9.12 -43.06
C GLU A 358 -15.26 9.09 -42.08
N PRO A 359 -16.26 8.22 -42.31
CA PRO A 359 -17.36 8.00 -41.37
C PRO A 359 -16.98 7.07 -40.21
N PHE A 360 -17.48 7.36 -39.01
CA PHE A 360 -17.46 6.45 -37.84
C PHE A 360 -18.83 6.35 -37.19
N LYS A 361 -19.05 5.32 -36.37
CA LYS A 361 -20.20 5.22 -35.47
C LYS A 361 -19.78 5.47 -34.04
N VAL A 362 -20.63 6.19 -33.32
CA VAL A 362 -20.61 6.27 -31.86
C VAL A 362 -21.73 5.38 -31.33
N PHE A 363 -21.35 4.42 -30.49
CA PHE A 363 -22.27 3.66 -29.68
C PHE A 363 -22.23 4.21 -28.25
N VAL A 364 -23.39 4.42 -27.66
CA VAL A 364 -23.52 4.72 -26.23
C VAL A 364 -24.35 3.62 -25.60
N ASN A 365 -23.87 3.07 -24.49
CA ASN A 365 -24.62 2.13 -23.67
C ASN A 365 -24.81 2.74 -22.28
N LEU A 366 -26.07 2.82 -21.80
CA LEU A 366 -26.42 3.28 -20.46
C LEU A 366 -26.96 2.07 -19.69
N TYR A 367 -26.10 1.40 -18.93
CA TYR A 367 -26.45 0.16 -18.23
C TYR A 367 -26.81 0.43 -16.77
N ASN A 368 -27.93 -0.11 -16.30
CA ASN A 368 -28.34 -0.05 -14.90
C ASN A 368 -27.67 -1.19 -14.11
N ASN A 369 -26.68 -0.86 -13.27
CA ASN A 369 -25.97 -1.82 -12.42
C ASN A 369 -26.74 -2.20 -11.14
N ASP A 370 -27.93 -1.64 -10.90
CA ASP A 370 -28.77 -2.06 -9.79
C ASP A 370 -29.57 -3.31 -10.18
N ASP A 371 -29.64 -4.29 -9.28
CA ASP A 371 -30.32 -5.57 -9.45
C ASP A 371 -31.79 -5.55 -8.96
N LYS A 372 -32.22 -4.46 -8.32
CA LYS A 372 -33.54 -4.30 -7.71
C LYS A 372 -34.26 -3.01 -8.09
N ASN A 373 -33.52 -1.92 -8.34
CA ASN A 373 -34.08 -0.58 -8.52
C ASN A 373 -34.09 -0.14 -9.99
N SER A 374 -35.27 0.25 -10.49
CA SER A 374 -35.37 1.03 -11.73
C SER A 374 -34.91 2.47 -11.50
N TYR A 375 -34.21 3.04 -12.47
CA TYR A 375 -34.00 4.49 -12.55
C TYR A 375 -34.97 5.12 -13.53
N VAL A 376 -35.35 6.37 -13.26
CA VAL A 376 -36.36 7.12 -14.02
C VAL A 376 -35.87 8.52 -14.39
N ALA A 377 -36.55 9.14 -15.37
CA ALA A 377 -36.28 10.50 -15.83
C ALA A 377 -34.80 10.74 -16.16
N ILE A 378 -34.20 9.84 -16.93
CA ILE A 378 -32.80 9.94 -17.37
C ILE A 378 -32.73 11.03 -18.43
N GLN A 379 -31.94 12.07 -18.17
CA GLN A 379 -31.69 13.20 -19.06
C GLN A 379 -30.18 13.33 -19.25
N ALA A 380 -29.69 12.99 -20.44
CA ALA A 380 -28.26 13.03 -20.77
C ALA A 380 -28.00 13.78 -22.08
N SER A 381 -26.77 14.25 -22.27
CA SER A 381 -26.30 14.90 -23.48
C SER A 381 -25.00 14.25 -23.94
N LEU A 382 -24.99 13.78 -25.19
CA LEU A 382 -23.82 13.24 -25.87
C LEU A 382 -23.22 14.37 -26.73
N VAL A 383 -22.05 14.88 -26.34
CA VAL A 383 -21.46 16.12 -26.86
C VAL A 383 -20.02 15.89 -27.33
N SER A 384 -19.70 16.40 -28.51
CA SER A 384 -18.34 16.56 -29.02
C SER A 384 -18.24 17.89 -29.78
N GLU A 385 -17.06 18.21 -30.34
CA GLU A 385 -16.95 19.32 -31.31
C GLU A 385 -17.73 19.09 -32.62
N LEU A 386 -18.21 17.86 -32.90
CA LEU A 386 -18.93 17.51 -34.12
C LEU A 386 -20.45 17.43 -33.96
N PHE A 387 -20.95 17.22 -32.74
CA PHE A 387 -22.36 16.95 -32.49
C PHE A 387 -22.77 17.26 -31.04
N ASN A 388 -24.07 17.50 -30.85
CA ASN A 388 -24.70 17.66 -29.55
C ASN A 388 -26.09 16.99 -29.60
N GLU A 389 -26.22 15.81 -28.98
CA GLU A 389 -27.43 14.99 -29.01
C GLU A 389 -28.03 14.90 -27.61
N ALA A 390 -29.31 15.22 -27.46
CA ALA A 390 -30.06 15.03 -26.23
C ALA A 390 -30.64 13.60 -26.14
N ILE A 391 -30.53 12.98 -24.97
CA ILE A 391 -31.02 11.64 -24.66
C ILE A 391 -32.00 11.77 -23.49
N SER A 392 -33.27 11.48 -23.73
CA SER A 392 -34.33 11.43 -22.71
C SER A 392 -34.90 10.01 -22.66
N ILE A 393 -34.86 9.38 -21.49
CA ILE A 393 -35.36 8.01 -21.26
C ILE A 393 -36.23 8.01 -20.02
N ASP A 394 -37.46 7.51 -20.14
CA ASP A 394 -38.43 7.50 -19.04
C ASP A 394 -37.98 6.62 -17.88
N SER A 395 -37.46 5.42 -18.19
CA SER A 395 -36.87 4.53 -17.20
C SER A 395 -35.88 3.51 -17.78
N ILE A 396 -34.97 3.01 -16.95
CA ILE A 396 -34.16 1.82 -17.19
C ILE A 396 -34.38 0.85 -16.02
N ALA A 397 -34.93 -0.32 -16.30
CA ALA A 397 -35.20 -1.38 -15.34
C ALA A 397 -33.89 -2.00 -14.77
N PRO A 398 -33.94 -2.75 -13.66
CA PRO A 398 -32.76 -3.41 -13.09
C PRO A 398 -32.06 -4.32 -14.10
N GLY A 399 -30.73 -4.27 -14.17
CA GLY A 399 -29.92 -5.08 -15.09
C GLY A 399 -30.13 -4.83 -16.61
N ASN A 400 -30.99 -3.88 -17.00
CA ASN A 400 -31.20 -3.52 -18.40
C ASN A 400 -30.30 -2.35 -18.82
N SER A 401 -30.18 -2.15 -20.14
CA SER A 401 -29.57 -0.93 -20.70
C SER A 401 -30.41 -0.26 -21.77
N TYR A 402 -30.08 1.00 -22.02
CA TYR A 402 -30.44 1.72 -23.23
C TYR A 402 -29.20 1.82 -24.13
N SER A 403 -29.38 1.65 -25.45
CA SER A 403 -28.29 1.79 -26.42
C SER A 403 -28.64 2.76 -27.54
N LEU A 404 -27.71 3.68 -27.85
CA LEU A 404 -27.77 4.60 -28.98
C LEU A 404 -26.66 4.24 -29.97
N ASN A 405 -26.95 4.30 -31.28
CA ASN A 405 -25.99 4.12 -32.36
C ASN A 405 -26.21 5.24 -33.39
N LYS A 406 -25.21 6.09 -33.59
CA LYS A 406 -25.25 7.21 -34.56
C LYS A 406 -23.97 7.22 -35.39
N ARG A 407 -24.09 7.52 -36.69
CA ARG A 407 -22.96 7.72 -37.61
C ARG A 407 -22.63 9.21 -37.73
N TYR A 408 -21.36 9.53 -37.65
CA TYR A 408 -20.79 10.87 -37.88
C TYR A 408 -19.61 10.78 -38.86
N TYR A 409 -19.03 11.92 -39.22
CA TYR A 409 -17.87 12.01 -40.11
C TYR A 409 -16.75 12.78 -39.41
N THR A 410 -15.50 12.37 -39.63
CA THR A 410 -14.34 13.10 -39.12
C THR A 410 -14.09 14.38 -39.93
N PRO A 411 -13.63 15.48 -39.31
CA PRO A 411 -13.24 16.69 -40.02
C PRO A 411 -12.00 16.43 -40.88
N LEU A 412 -11.81 17.25 -41.93
CA LEU A 412 -10.60 17.29 -42.73
C LEU A 412 -9.45 17.96 -41.95
N SER A 413 -8.24 17.39 -42.01
CA SER A 413 -7.03 17.93 -41.37
C SER A 413 -5.78 17.30 -41.95
N ASP A 414 -4.74 18.09 -42.27
CA ASP A 414 -3.42 17.60 -42.70
C ASP A 414 -2.48 17.24 -41.53
N THR A 415 -2.92 17.49 -40.28
CA THR A 415 -2.24 17.05 -39.04
C THR A 415 -3.09 16.04 -38.26
N GLU A 416 -2.46 15.22 -37.42
CA GLU A 416 -3.18 14.36 -36.48
C GLU A 416 -4.09 15.20 -35.57
N LYS A 417 -5.31 14.73 -35.34
CA LYS A 417 -6.29 15.37 -34.44
C LYS A 417 -6.86 14.34 -33.47
N SER A 418 -7.32 14.80 -32.32
CA SER A 418 -8.12 13.99 -31.39
C SER A 418 -9.44 14.70 -31.08
N ILE A 419 -10.53 13.93 -31.01
CA ILE A 419 -11.86 14.42 -30.67
C ILE A 419 -12.33 13.75 -29.38
N VAL A 420 -12.69 14.54 -28.38
CA VAL A 420 -13.29 14.03 -27.14
C VAL A 420 -14.81 13.97 -27.33
N VAL A 421 -15.36 12.78 -27.12
CA VAL A 421 -16.81 12.56 -27.04
C VAL A 421 -17.17 12.39 -25.57
N ASN A 422 -17.97 13.30 -25.05
CA ASN A 422 -18.45 13.32 -23.68
C ASN A 422 -19.90 12.87 -23.63
N ILE A 423 -20.26 12.11 -22.59
CA ILE A 423 -21.64 12.03 -22.14
C ILE A 423 -21.71 12.54 -20.70
N THR A 424 -22.67 13.40 -20.42
CA THR A 424 -23.03 13.89 -19.09
C THR A 424 -24.54 13.82 -18.94
N GLY A 425 -25.04 13.66 -17.72
CA GLY A 425 -26.48 13.62 -17.51
C GLY A 425 -26.87 13.45 -16.06
N THR A 426 -28.18 13.44 -15.83
CA THR A 426 -28.81 13.11 -14.55
C THR A 426 -29.87 12.03 -14.71
N PHE A 427 -30.14 11.32 -13.63
CA PHE A 427 -31.21 10.32 -13.52
C PHE A 427 -31.74 10.33 -12.09
N LYS A 428 -32.93 9.76 -11.85
CA LYS A 428 -33.56 9.74 -10.52
C LYS A 428 -33.87 8.32 -10.06
N SER A 429 -33.79 8.07 -8.74
CA SER A 429 -34.45 6.91 -8.16
C SER A 429 -35.98 7.08 -8.22
N LEU A 430 -36.71 5.99 -8.02
CA LEU A 430 -38.18 6.03 -7.87
C LEU A 430 -38.65 6.95 -6.73
N ASN A 431 -37.79 7.18 -5.72
CA ASN A 431 -38.06 8.07 -4.59
C ASN A 431 -37.70 9.54 -4.88
N GLY A 432 -37.29 9.87 -6.11
CA GLY A 432 -37.03 11.24 -6.59
C GLY A 432 -35.62 11.78 -6.35
N GLU A 433 -34.76 11.04 -5.64
CA GLU A 433 -33.36 11.40 -5.41
C GLU A 433 -32.60 11.46 -6.75
N THR A 434 -31.84 12.52 -6.99
CA THR A 434 -31.22 12.81 -8.28
C THR A 434 -29.72 12.51 -8.25
N PHE A 435 -29.24 11.75 -9.23
CA PHE A 435 -27.85 11.36 -9.42
C PHE A 435 -27.33 11.88 -10.75
N SER A 436 -26.00 11.98 -10.87
CA SER A 436 -25.33 12.30 -12.13
C SER A 436 -24.61 11.09 -12.73
N LEU A 437 -24.55 11.06 -14.06
CA LEU A 437 -23.70 10.18 -14.84
C LEU A 437 -22.74 11.01 -15.69
N HIS A 438 -21.54 10.47 -15.92
CA HIS A 438 -20.56 11.03 -16.85
C HIS A 438 -19.59 9.93 -17.32
N THR A 439 -19.25 9.95 -18.60
CA THR A 439 -17.99 9.37 -19.11
C THR A 439 -17.51 10.15 -20.32
N GLN A 440 -16.28 9.89 -20.76
CA GLN A 440 -15.71 10.45 -21.98
C GLN A 440 -14.85 9.41 -22.71
N LYS A 441 -14.78 9.49 -24.04
CA LYS A 441 -13.84 8.70 -24.85
C LYS A 441 -13.25 9.57 -25.96
N THR A 442 -11.96 9.40 -26.21
CA THR A 442 -11.23 10.15 -27.24
C THR A 442 -11.06 9.30 -28.50
N LEU A 443 -11.47 9.84 -29.64
CA LEU A 443 -11.22 9.27 -30.98
C LEU A 443 -9.97 9.92 -31.57
N ARG A 444 -9.05 9.12 -32.11
CA ARG A 444 -7.86 9.61 -32.83
C ARG A 444 -8.10 9.65 -34.33
N ILE A 445 -7.64 10.72 -34.96
CA ILE A 445 -7.87 11.02 -36.37
C ILE A 445 -6.53 11.24 -37.07
N ALA A 446 -6.18 10.28 -37.92
CA ALA A 446 -4.99 10.36 -38.78
C ALA A 446 -5.21 11.38 -39.92
N PRO A 447 -4.18 12.13 -40.34
CA PRO A 447 -4.33 13.21 -41.31
C PRO A 447 -4.70 12.76 -42.73
N ILE A 448 -5.34 13.67 -43.48
CA ILE A 448 -5.83 13.43 -44.84
C ILE A 448 -4.69 13.13 -45.83
N ASN A 449 -3.52 13.71 -45.60
CA ASN A 449 -2.31 13.43 -46.40
C ASN A 449 -1.79 11.98 -46.27
N GLN A 450 -2.20 11.21 -45.25
CA GLN A 450 -1.98 9.77 -45.12
C GLN A 450 -3.14 8.94 -45.72
N SER A 451 -4.29 9.58 -45.95
CA SER A 451 -5.48 8.95 -46.54
C SER A 451 -5.41 8.88 -48.06
N LEU A 452 -4.69 9.81 -48.67
CA LEU A 452 -4.58 9.97 -50.12
C LEU A 452 -3.11 10.13 -50.52
N SER A 453 -2.61 9.28 -51.42
CA SER A 453 -1.25 9.39 -51.96
C SER A 453 -1.26 9.59 -53.47
N ILE A 454 -0.30 10.41 -53.91
CA ILE A 454 0.17 10.49 -55.28
C ILE A 454 1.63 10.08 -55.24
N GLU A 455 2.02 9.24 -56.18
CA GLU A 455 3.37 8.71 -56.38
C GLU A 455 3.76 9.01 -57.82
N GLN A 456 4.96 9.56 -58.03
CA GLN A 456 5.53 9.73 -59.36
C GLN A 456 6.80 8.89 -59.46
N SER A 457 6.95 8.19 -60.57
CA SER A 457 8.14 7.40 -60.90
C SER A 457 8.70 7.85 -62.24
N VAL A 458 10.03 7.89 -62.34
CA VAL A 458 10.76 8.39 -63.50
C VAL A 458 11.73 7.33 -64.00
N SER A 459 11.88 7.18 -65.32
CA SER A 459 12.72 6.14 -65.92
C SER A 459 14.22 6.34 -65.68
N LYS A 460 14.64 7.55 -65.29
CA LYS A 460 16.01 7.90 -64.90
C LYS A 460 15.98 9.02 -63.86
N THR A 461 16.90 9.01 -62.90
CA THR A 461 17.13 10.11 -61.94
C THR A 461 18.17 11.12 -62.43
N GLU A 462 18.97 10.74 -63.42
CA GLU A 462 19.91 11.59 -64.15
C GLU A 462 19.76 11.35 -65.66
N VAL A 463 19.82 12.41 -66.46
CA VAL A 463 19.49 12.39 -67.89
C VAL A 463 20.34 13.42 -68.64
N LYS A 464 20.72 13.11 -69.88
CA LYS A 464 21.50 14.05 -70.71
C LYS A 464 20.59 14.95 -71.55
N LYS A 465 21.11 16.11 -71.96
CA LYS A 465 20.46 16.92 -73.00
C LYS A 465 20.30 16.08 -74.28
N GLY A 466 19.17 16.25 -74.98
CA GLY A 466 18.75 15.41 -76.11
C GLY A 466 18.01 14.11 -75.73
N GLU A 467 18.16 13.59 -74.50
CA GLU A 467 17.52 12.33 -74.09
C GLU A 467 16.04 12.45 -73.73
N ASN A 468 15.37 11.28 -73.75
CA ASN A 468 13.98 11.13 -73.34
C ASN A 468 13.86 10.56 -71.93
N ILE A 469 12.87 11.03 -71.19
CA ILE A 469 12.47 10.51 -69.87
C ILE A 469 11.01 10.07 -69.90
N THR A 470 10.71 8.93 -69.32
CA THR A 470 9.33 8.43 -69.15
C THR A 470 8.92 8.63 -67.70
N VAL A 471 7.70 9.11 -67.51
CA VAL A 471 7.11 9.45 -66.20
C VAL A 471 5.81 8.67 -66.06
N SER A 472 5.63 7.95 -64.94
CA SER A 472 4.37 7.32 -64.55
C SER A 472 3.89 7.92 -63.23
N VAL A 473 2.62 8.31 -63.20
CA VAL A 473 1.95 8.85 -62.01
C VAL A 473 0.90 7.86 -61.54
N THR A 474 0.96 7.50 -60.26
CA THR A 474 0.01 6.60 -59.60
C THR A 474 -0.65 7.31 -58.44
N VAL A 475 -1.97 7.14 -58.31
CA VAL A 475 -2.76 7.67 -57.21
C VAL A 475 -3.35 6.51 -56.40
N THR A 476 -3.38 6.65 -55.07
CA THR A 476 -4.00 5.67 -54.18
C THR A 476 -4.98 6.36 -53.26
N ASN A 477 -6.21 5.87 -53.26
CA ASN A 477 -7.20 6.19 -52.25
C ASN A 477 -7.09 5.15 -51.13
N HIS A 478 -6.55 5.52 -49.98
CA HIS A 478 -6.45 4.60 -48.83
C HIS A 478 -7.73 4.57 -47.98
N LYS A 479 -8.72 5.43 -48.27
CA LYS A 479 -10.01 5.44 -47.57
C LYS A 479 -10.87 4.25 -47.99
N ASP A 480 -11.84 3.88 -47.15
CA ASP A 480 -12.85 2.85 -47.51
C ASP A 480 -13.93 3.38 -48.48
N ASP A 481 -14.25 4.67 -48.43
CA ASP A 481 -15.20 5.31 -49.34
C ASP A 481 -14.55 5.62 -50.71
N SER A 482 -15.35 5.53 -51.77
CA SER A 482 -14.90 5.90 -53.12
C SER A 482 -14.81 7.42 -53.29
N LEU A 483 -13.76 7.88 -53.97
CA LEU A 483 -13.67 9.24 -54.46
C LEU A 483 -14.29 9.38 -55.86
N PHE A 484 -14.74 10.58 -56.18
CA PHE A 484 -15.35 10.93 -57.45
C PHE A 484 -14.76 12.24 -57.97
N ASN A 485 -14.65 12.35 -59.30
CA ASN A 485 -14.07 13.52 -59.98
C ASN A 485 -12.65 13.87 -59.49
N VAL A 486 -11.79 12.85 -59.39
CA VAL A 486 -10.38 13.00 -59.01
C VAL A 486 -9.59 13.51 -60.20
N GLN A 487 -9.13 14.76 -60.15
CA GLN A 487 -8.27 15.36 -61.16
C GLN A 487 -6.80 15.13 -60.79
N VAL A 488 -5.99 14.75 -61.79
CA VAL A 488 -4.54 14.56 -61.63
C VAL A 488 -3.84 15.25 -62.80
N ASP A 489 -2.89 16.13 -62.51
CA ASP A 489 -2.16 16.96 -63.48
C ASP A 489 -0.65 17.02 -63.15
N ASP A 490 0.21 16.89 -64.16
CA ASP A 490 1.65 17.12 -64.05
C ASP A 490 2.05 18.44 -64.73
N TYR A 491 2.75 19.29 -63.99
CA TYR A 491 3.34 20.54 -64.48
C TYR A 491 4.86 20.39 -64.58
N PHE A 492 5.44 20.83 -65.69
CA PHE A 492 6.87 20.77 -65.97
C PHE A 492 7.33 21.99 -66.81
N PRO A 493 8.64 22.30 -66.88
CA PRO A 493 9.16 23.45 -67.62
C PRO A 493 8.72 23.46 -69.09
N GLN A 494 8.36 24.64 -69.61
CA GLN A 494 7.79 24.81 -70.96
C GLN A 494 8.78 24.48 -72.08
N GLU A 495 10.07 24.45 -71.77
CA GLU A 495 11.14 24.06 -72.68
C GLU A 495 11.10 22.56 -73.03
N LEU A 496 10.49 21.72 -72.18
CA LEU A 496 10.44 20.26 -72.39
C LEU A 496 9.37 19.87 -73.42
N VAL A 497 9.74 18.98 -74.33
CA VAL A 497 8.84 18.56 -75.41
C VAL A 497 8.10 17.28 -75.02
N LEU A 498 6.77 17.34 -74.93
CA LEU A 498 5.92 16.17 -74.77
C LEU A 498 5.87 15.36 -76.08
N ILE A 499 6.53 14.20 -76.11
CA ILE A 499 6.56 13.33 -77.29
C ILE A 499 5.35 12.39 -77.32
N GLN A 500 4.94 11.87 -76.16
CA GLN A 500 3.97 10.78 -76.08
C GLN A 500 3.21 10.79 -74.75
N GLY A 501 1.92 10.42 -74.77
CA GLY A 501 1.06 10.36 -73.59
C GLY A 501 0.37 11.69 -73.28
N LYS A 502 -0.36 11.75 -72.16
CA LYS A 502 -1.04 12.95 -71.68
C LYS A 502 -0.78 13.13 -70.17
N PRO A 503 -0.17 14.24 -69.73
CA PRO A 503 0.18 14.50 -68.33
C PRO A 503 -1.03 15.00 -67.50
N SER A 504 -2.24 14.51 -67.77
CA SER A 504 -3.46 15.00 -67.12
C SER A 504 -4.66 14.05 -67.34
N VAL A 505 -5.37 13.70 -66.26
CA VAL A 505 -6.58 12.86 -66.32
C VAL A 505 -7.62 13.26 -65.27
N LEU A 506 -8.90 13.14 -65.64
CA LEU A 506 -10.02 13.16 -64.71
C LEU A 506 -10.51 11.73 -64.48
N ILE A 507 -10.27 11.19 -63.28
CA ILE A 507 -10.74 9.89 -62.84
C ILE A 507 -12.15 10.06 -62.26
N SER A 508 -13.16 9.61 -62.99
CA SER A 508 -14.58 9.75 -62.59
C SER A 508 -14.90 9.05 -61.26
N SER A 509 -14.28 7.90 -60.99
CA SER A 509 -14.30 7.24 -59.69
C SER A 509 -13.00 6.49 -59.41
N LEU A 510 -12.52 6.61 -58.17
CA LEU A 510 -11.40 5.87 -57.59
C LEU A 510 -11.92 5.21 -56.31
N ARG A 511 -12.05 3.87 -56.31
CA ARG A 511 -12.71 3.12 -55.24
C ARG A 511 -11.94 3.21 -53.93
N GLY A 512 -12.60 2.80 -52.84
CA GLY A 512 -11.93 2.64 -51.57
C GLY A 512 -10.81 1.61 -51.66
N ASN A 513 -9.66 1.91 -51.04
CA ASN A 513 -8.43 1.12 -51.07
C ASN A 513 -7.87 0.84 -52.50
N GLU A 514 -8.27 1.60 -53.53
CA GLU A 514 -7.78 1.44 -54.92
C GLU A 514 -6.46 2.20 -55.15
N LYS A 515 -5.42 1.48 -55.61
CA LYS A 515 -4.20 2.05 -56.21
C LYS A 515 -4.30 1.97 -57.73
N LYS A 516 -4.07 3.09 -58.42
CA LYS A 516 -4.34 3.24 -59.86
C LYS A 516 -3.27 4.08 -60.55
N GLU A 517 -2.64 3.54 -61.58
CA GLU A 517 -1.83 4.33 -62.51
C GLU A 517 -2.75 5.32 -63.25
N ALA A 518 -2.49 6.61 -63.07
CA ALA A 518 -3.31 7.69 -63.61
C ALA A 518 -2.98 7.94 -65.10
N TYR A 519 -1.69 8.01 -65.42
CA TYR A 519 -1.15 8.11 -66.78
C TYR A 519 0.35 7.81 -66.81
N VAL A 520 0.82 7.47 -68.01
CA VAL A 520 2.25 7.41 -68.36
C VAL A 520 2.49 8.32 -69.56
N TYR A 521 3.56 9.11 -69.52
CA TYR A 521 3.94 10.02 -70.60
C TYR A 521 5.46 10.14 -70.75
N LYS A 522 5.92 10.71 -71.86
CA LYS A 522 7.33 10.80 -72.24
C LYS A 522 7.69 12.21 -72.68
N LEU A 523 8.70 12.78 -72.03
CA LEU A 523 9.29 14.08 -72.34
C LEU A 523 10.64 13.90 -73.02
N GLN A 524 11.00 14.84 -73.91
CA GLN A 524 12.37 15.07 -74.36
C GLN A 524 12.95 16.29 -73.67
N ILE A 525 14.22 16.20 -73.29
CA ILE A 525 15.01 17.34 -72.82
C ILE A 525 15.73 17.94 -74.04
N PRO A 526 15.50 19.22 -74.39
CA PRO A 526 16.20 19.83 -75.52
C PRO A 526 17.71 19.84 -75.34
N GLU A 527 18.45 19.76 -76.45
CA GLU A 527 19.91 19.97 -76.48
C GLU A 527 20.33 21.30 -75.83
N GLN A 528 19.47 22.32 -75.95
CA GLN A 528 19.71 23.67 -75.46
C GLN A 528 19.10 23.94 -74.08
N TYR A 529 18.71 22.89 -73.33
CA TYR A 529 18.11 23.05 -72.01
C TYR A 529 19.08 23.77 -71.05
N SER A 530 18.59 24.82 -70.40
CA SER A 530 19.39 25.83 -69.70
C SER A 530 19.71 25.46 -68.24
N SER A 531 18.87 24.64 -67.61
CA SER A 531 19.06 24.21 -66.22
C SER A 531 19.81 22.87 -66.13
N ASP A 532 20.48 22.69 -65.00
CA ASP A 532 21.07 21.46 -64.48
C ASP A 532 20.04 20.49 -63.86
N LYS A 533 18.75 20.84 -63.86
CA LYS A 533 17.68 19.98 -63.34
C LYS A 533 16.34 20.15 -64.07
N VAL A 534 15.55 19.08 -64.08
CA VAL A 534 14.13 19.08 -64.43
C VAL A 534 13.33 18.86 -63.17
N THR A 535 12.47 19.82 -62.83
CA THR A 535 11.46 19.68 -61.77
C THR A 535 10.12 19.31 -62.42
N ILE A 536 9.46 18.26 -61.94
CA ILE A 536 8.08 17.92 -62.31
C ILE A 536 7.22 17.98 -61.06
N ILE A 537 6.09 18.67 -61.15
CA ILE A 537 5.15 18.91 -60.06
C ILE A 537 3.85 18.17 -60.38
N SER A 538 3.58 17.06 -59.70
CA SER A 538 2.31 16.34 -59.83
C SER A 538 1.31 16.83 -58.79
N LYS A 539 0.13 17.28 -59.24
CA LYS A 539 -0.99 17.71 -58.40
C LYS A 539 -2.17 16.74 -58.54
N PHE A 540 -2.65 16.28 -57.39
CA PHE A 540 -3.93 15.60 -57.20
C PHE A 540 -4.95 16.61 -56.68
N SER A 541 -6.19 16.61 -57.16
CA SER A 541 -7.33 17.27 -56.49
C SER A 541 -8.63 16.48 -56.56
N SER A 542 -9.48 16.64 -55.54
CA SER A 542 -10.75 15.93 -55.37
C SER A 542 -11.67 16.72 -54.44
N ILE A 543 -12.98 16.48 -54.49
CA ILE A 543 -13.92 17.01 -53.50
C ILE A 543 -14.09 16.00 -52.35
N LEU A 544 -13.98 16.47 -51.11
CA LEU A 544 -14.17 15.70 -49.87
C LEU A 544 -15.13 16.47 -48.95
N GLN A 545 -16.23 15.85 -48.52
CA GLN A 545 -17.24 16.51 -47.65
C GLN A 545 -17.74 17.88 -48.17
N GLY A 546 -17.72 18.09 -49.49
CA GLY A 546 -18.08 19.37 -50.13
C GLY A 546 -16.96 20.43 -50.17
N GLN A 547 -15.76 20.13 -49.67
CA GLN A 547 -14.58 20.99 -49.76
C GLN A 547 -13.61 20.47 -50.83
N GLU A 548 -12.90 21.37 -51.51
CA GLU A 548 -11.81 20.99 -52.43
C GLU A 548 -10.56 20.60 -51.61
N TYR A 549 -10.03 19.41 -51.88
CA TYR A 549 -8.75 18.96 -51.38
C TYR A 549 -7.75 18.87 -52.53
N SER A 550 -6.50 19.26 -52.30
CA SER A 550 -5.42 18.99 -53.25
C SER A 550 -4.11 18.63 -52.55
N LYS A 551 -3.33 17.78 -53.20
CA LYS A 551 -2.01 17.33 -52.74
C LYS A 551 -1.02 17.39 -53.89
N THR A 552 0.16 17.92 -53.61
CA THR A 552 1.20 18.12 -54.61
C THR A 552 2.47 17.39 -54.18
N ILE A 553 3.18 16.78 -55.14
CA ILE A 553 4.53 16.27 -54.97
C ILE A 553 5.46 16.89 -56.02
N GLU A 554 6.74 16.99 -55.70
CA GLU A 554 7.79 17.46 -56.60
C GLU A 554 8.84 16.36 -56.79
N THR A 555 9.17 16.04 -58.05
CA THR A 555 10.31 15.19 -58.40
C THR A 555 11.34 16.02 -59.14
N VAL A 556 12.61 15.90 -58.71
CA VAL A 556 13.74 16.57 -59.34
C VAL A 556 14.62 15.52 -60.02
N ILE A 557 14.91 15.71 -61.30
CA ILE A 557 15.79 14.87 -62.12
C ILE A 557 17.03 15.70 -62.48
N ALA A 558 18.24 15.17 -62.31
CA ALA A 558 19.47 15.87 -62.65
C ALA A 558 19.74 15.86 -64.17
N VAL A 559 20.19 16.98 -64.74
CA VAL A 559 20.57 17.11 -66.15
C VAL A 559 22.09 17.17 -66.29
N ALA A 560 22.68 16.11 -66.81
CA ALA A 560 24.12 15.98 -66.97
C ALA A 560 24.65 16.88 -68.10
N ASN A 561 25.71 17.64 -67.82
CA ASN A 561 26.48 18.34 -68.85
C ASN A 561 27.42 17.35 -69.57
N ALA A 562 27.52 17.48 -70.89
CA ALA A 562 28.38 16.62 -71.70
C ALA A 562 29.87 16.87 -71.42
N THR A 563 30.59 15.84 -70.99
CA THR A 563 32.06 15.87 -70.86
C THR A 563 32.71 15.76 -72.23
N LEU A 564 33.44 16.81 -72.63
CA LEU A 564 34.37 16.76 -73.77
C LEU A 564 35.67 16.08 -73.34
N ALA A 565 36.17 15.18 -74.18
CA ALA A 565 37.51 14.60 -74.05
C ALA A 565 38.28 14.78 -75.36
N GLU A 566 39.31 15.64 -75.33
CA GLU A 566 40.34 15.72 -76.37
C GLU A 566 41.37 14.58 -76.17
N GLY A 567 42.11 14.16 -77.20
CA GLY A 567 43.30 13.33 -76.92
C GLY A 567 43.87 12.36 -77.97
N ASN A 568 43.85 12.69 -79.26
CA ASN A 568 44.92 12.40 -80.24
C ASN A 568 45.44 10.97 -80.56
N THR A 569 45.89 10.89 -81.83
CA THR A 569 47.00 10.08 -82.38
C THR A 569 46.81 8.61 -82.81
N THR A 570 47.73 8.23 -83.71
CA THR A 570 47.56 7.29 -84.83
C THR A 570 48.30 5.96 -84.61
N GLU A 571 47.98 4.99 -85.46
CA GLU A 571 48.74 3.77 -85.83
C GLU A 571 48.68 2.53 -84.91
N ASN A 572 48.18 1.43 -85.51
CA ASN A 572 48.87 0.14 -85.72
C ASN A 572 50.03 -0.23 -84.74
N GLN A 573 50.23 -1.44 -84.20
CA GLN A 573 49.61 -2.79 -84.32
C GLN A 573 50.40 -3.73 -83.35
N THR A 574 50.09 -5.01 -83.04
CA THR A 574 49.05 -5.95 -83.50
C THR A 574 48.70 -6.97 -82.37
N GLN A 575 48.00 -8.05 -82.73
CA GLN A 575 47.76 -9.33 -82.00
C GLN A 575 48.96 -9.85 -81.16
N ASN A 576 48.80 -10.67 -80.10
CA ASN A 576 48.03 -11.92 -80.11
C ASN A 576 47.73 -12.55 -78.71
N GLN A 577 46.66 -13.36 -78.69
CA GLN A 577 46.43 -14.59 -77.90
C GLN A 577 46.24 -14.59 -76.34
N THR A 578 44.98 -14.89 -75.98
CA THR A 578 44.51 -16.00 -75.09
C THR A 578 45.02 -16.15 -73.64
N ALA A 579 44.10 -16.08 -72.67
CA ALA A 579 43.61 -17.23 -71.86
C ALA A 579 42.90 -16.80 -70.56
N GLN A 580 41.97 -17.63 -70.07
CA GLN A 580 41.44 -17.58 -68.70
C GLN A 580 42.41 -18.31 -67.74
N GLU A 581 42.46 -17.92 -66.46
CA GLU A 581 41.85 -18.69 -65.35
C GLU A 581 42.15 -18.12 -63.94
N ASN A 582 41.11 -18.16 -63.10
CA ASN A 582 41.03 -18.46 -61.65
C ASN A 582 42.27 -18.40 -60.72
N ALA A 583 42.09 -17.82 -59.51
CA ALA A 583 42.14 -18.50 -58.19
C ALA A 583 42.65 -17.64 -57.00
N GLU A 584 41.76 -17.47 -56.00
CA GLU A 584 41.92 -17.58 -54.53
C GLU A 584 43.16 -17.12 -53.70
N ASN A 585 42.83 -16.53 -52.52
CA ASN A 585 43.48 -16.67 -51.19
C ASN A 585 44.94 -16.10 -51.02
N ASN A 586 45.44 -15.63 -49.86
CA ASN A 586 44.96 -15.39 -48.48
C ASN A 586 45.99 -14.42 -47.78
N THR A 587 45.68 -13.51 -46.86
CA THR A 587 45.83 -13.58 -45.37
C THR A 587 46.30 -12.22 -44.81
N GLY A 588 46.01 -11.87 -43.54
CA GLY A 588 46.73 -10.81 -42.79
C GLY A 588 45.90 -9.95 -41.81
N ILE A 589 46.07 -10.19 -40.51
CA ILE A 589 45.48 -9.51 -39.30
C ILE A 589 46.63 -8.74 -38.58
N PRO A 590 46.47 -7.68 -37.73
CA PRO A 590 45.42 -7.44 -36.71
C PRO A 590 44.88 -6.00 -36.44
N GLU A 591 43.86 -5.97 -35.55
CA GLU A 591 43.48 -4.93 -34.54
C GLU A 591 43.18 -3.48 -35.00
N ASN A 592 41.98 -2.94 -34.74
CA ASN A 592 41.54 -2.59 -33.38
C ASN A 592 40.00 -2.49 -33.26
N LYS A 593 39.44 -2.63 -32.03
CA LYS A 593 37.99 -2.80 -31.79
C LYS A 593 37.44 -1.74 -30.83
N LYS A 594 36.36 -1.02 -31.21
CA LYS A 594 35.53 -0.21 -30.29
C LYS A 594 34.05 -0.27 -30.69
N ASP A 595 33.27 -1.01 -29.91
CA ASP A 595 31.81 -0.96 -29.91
C ASP A 595 31.32 0.16 -28.96
N GLY A 596 30.12 0.72 -29.22
CA GLY A 596 29.47 1.62 -28.28
C GLY A 596 28.19 2.28 -28.79
N PHE A 597 27.02 1.89 -28.25
CA PHE A 597 26.44 2.56 -27.07
C PHE A 597 25.01 2.09 -26.73
N PHE A 598 24.27 1.45 -27.65
CA PHE A 598 22.82 1.22 -27.52
C PHE A 598 22.32 -0.24 -27.43
N THR A 599 23.18 -1.20 -27.04
CA THR A 599 22.78 -2.62 -26.91
C THR A 599 22.93 -3.22 -25.51
N THR A 600 23.34 -2.44 -24.51
CA THR A 600 23.52 -2.87 -23.10
C THR A 600 22.71 -2.00 -22.12
N PHE A 601 21.41 -1.86 -22.38
CA PHE A 601 20.46 -1.25 -21.43
C PHE A 601 19.15 -2.04 -21.25
N TRP A 602 18.84 -3.00 -22.14
CA TRP A 602 17.54 -3.70 -22.15
C TRP A 602 17.56 -5.15 -21.62
N ASN A 603 18.73 -5.72 -21.34
CA ASN A 603 18.81 -7.12 -20.89
C ASN A 603 18.81 -7.28 -19.36
N ASP A 604 19.19 -6.25 -18.58
CA ASP A 604 19.25 -6.34 -17.11
C ASP A 604 17.95 -5.91 -16.40
N ILE A 605 16.97 -5.34 -17.13
CA ILE A 605 15.65 -4.99 -16.56
C ILE A 605 14.70 -6.20 -16.58
N LYS A 606 14.98 -7.24 -17.39
CA LYS A 606 14.14 -8.45 -17.49
C LYS A 606 14.38 -9.48 -16.38
N SER A 607 15.50 -9.42 -15.66
CA SER A 607 15.79 -10.31 -14.52
C SER A 607 15.39 -9.73 -13.16
N PHE A 608 14.99 -8.45 -13.09
CA PHE A 608 14.61 -7.80 -11.82
C PHE A 608 13.11 -7.94 -11.48
N PHE A 609 12.26 -8.23 -12.47
CA PHE A 609 10.80 -8.28 -12.29
C PHE A 609 10.19 -9.70 -12.28
N SER A 610 10.95 -10.77 -12.52
CA SER A 610 10.46 -12.16 -12.39
C SER A 610 10.34 -12.65 -10.95
N ASP A 611 11.08 -12.03 -10.03
CA ASP A 611 11.29 -12.57 -8.68
C ASP A 611 10.55 -11.78 -7.58
N LEU A 612 9.73 -10.78 -7.95
CA LEU A 612 8.98 -9.95 -7.00
C LEU A 612 7.45 -10.12 -7.06
N PHE A 613 6.91 -10.67 -8.15
CA PHE A 613 5.51 -11.09 -8.28
C PHE A 613 5.50 -12.34 -9.16
N GLY A 614 5.13 -13.49 -8.57
CA GLY A 614 5.28 -14.83 -9.19
C GLY A 614 4.29 -15.16 -10.30
#